data_AF-A0AAV4CSR4-F1
#
_entry.id   AF-A0AAV4CSR4-F1
#
_cell.length_a   1.000
_cell.length_b   1.000
_cell.length_c   1.000
_cell.angle_alpha   90.00
_cell.angle_beta   90.00
_cell.angle_gamma   90.00
#
_symmetry.space_group_name_H-M   'P 1'
#
loop_
_entity.id
_entity.type
_entity.pdbx_description
1 polymer ?
#
loop_
_entity_poly.entity_id
_entity_poly.type
_entity_poly.pdbx_seq_one_letter_code
_entity_poly.pdbx_strand_id
1 'polypeptide(L)'
;MCLKVFSEKTHQALLKHTGMEKFEDIEDTAIFINKVLTWWKILNVKSQYMDVRQNDHLQAAIGDPNDERLETILNFGNMALQMAGKQGKRQKQLTRDTAQAIFHTCNGLVSLCRHLLLTSHQYVLLGQFSTDPLVKEFSKLRQEEHIL
;
A
#
# COMPACT_ATOMS: atom_id res chain seq x y z
N MET A 1 -2.58 14.12 -0.03
CA MET A 1 -3.84 14.18 -0.82
C MET A 1 -4.38 12.78 -1.10
N CYS A 2 -3.58 11.84 -1.63
CA CYS A 2 -4.02 10.47 -1.96
C CYS A 2 -4.59 9.66 -0.78
N LEU A 3 -3.99 9.74 0.42
CA LEU A 3 -4.48 9.03 1.62
C LEU A 3 -5.84 9.52 2.13
N LYS A 4 -6.30 10.71 1.70
CA LYS A 4 -7.66 11.17 2.00
C LYS A 4 -8.69 10.53 1.08
N VAL A 5 -8.28 10.14 -0.13
CA VAL A 5 -9.13 9.44 -1.11
C VAL A 5 -9.20 7.97 -0.75
N PHE A 6 -8.06 7.29 -0.62
CA PHE A 6 -7.97 5.91 -0.15
C PHE A 6 -8.01 5.88 1.37
N SER A 7 -9.21 6.01 1.93
CA SER A 7 -9.44 6.06 3.37
C SER A 7 -10.61 5.15 3.76
N GLU A 8 -10.59 4.65 5.00
CA GLU A 8 -11.70 3.85 5.53
C GLU A 8 -13.02 4.65 5.47
N LYS A 9 -12.95 5.95 5.71
CA LYS A 9 -14.12 6.83 5.61
C LYS A 9 -14.71 6.85 4.21
N THR A 10 -13.86 6.90 3.18
CA THR A 10 -14.30 6.84 1.78
C THR A 10 -14.94 5.49 1.48
N HIS A 11 -14.30 4.40 1.88
CA HIS A 11 -14.83 3.05 1.71
C HIS A 11 -16.21 2.88 2.35
N GLN A 12 -16.37 3.31 3.61
CA GLN A 12 -17.65 3.25 4.31
C GLN A 12 -18.71 4.18 3.70
N ALA A 13 -18.31 5.37 3.24
CA ALA A 13 -19.23 6.30 2.60
C ALA A 13 -19.80 5.72 1.31
N LEU A 14 -18.98 5.08 0.48
CA LEU A 14 -19.45 4.43 -0.75
C LEU A 14 -20.50 3.35 -0.47
N LEU A 15 -20.37 2.60 0.63
CA LEU A 15 -21.29 1.51 0.97
C LEU A 15 -22.56 1.95 1.70
N LYS A 16 -22.53 3.07 2.43
CA LYS A 16 -23.57 3.42 3.41
C LYS A 16 -24.21 4.78 3.22
N HIS A 17 -23.61 5.67 2.43
CA HIS A 17 -24.15 7.02 2.27
C HIS A 17 -25.34 7.03 1.31
N THR A 18 -26.42 7.68 1.72
CA THR A 18 -27.66 7.78 0.92
C THR A 18 -27.41 8.56 -0.35
N GLY A 19 -27.97 8.12 -1.48
CA GLY A 19 -27.75 8.75 -2.78
C GLY A 19 -26.52 8.23 -3.51
N MET A 20 -25.71 7.38 -2.88
CA MET A 20 -24.63 6.70 -3.56
C MET A 20 -25.18 5.78 -4.62
N GLU A 21 -26.23 4.99 -4.36
CA GLU A 21 -26.83 3.99 -5.26
C GLU A 21 -27.14 4.43 -6.71
N LYS A 22 -27.07 5.74 -6.98
CA LYS A 22 -27.26 6.38 -8.28
C LYS A 22 -26.01 6.36 -9.18
N PHE A 23 -24.82 6.11 -8.63
CA PHE A 23 -23.59 6.02 -9.41
C PHE A 23 -23.33 4.57 -9.84
N GLU A 24 -22.83 4.40 -11.06
CA GLU A 24 -22.38 3.09 -11.55
C GLU A 24 -21.08 2.67 -10.85
N ASP A 25 -20.84 1.35 -10.77
CA ASP A 25 -19.60 0.73 -10.29
C ASP A 25 -19.16 1.09 -8.85
N ILE A 26 -20.08 1.48 -7.97
CA ILE A 26 -19.76 1.87 -6.59
C ILE A 26 -19.19 0.71 -5.80
N GLU A 27 -19.79 -0.47 -5.95
CA GLU A 27 -19.36 -1.67 -5.25
C GLU A 27 -17.92 -2.04 -5.68
N ASP A 28 -17.66 -2.06 -6.99
CA ASP A 28 -16.31 -2.27 -7.53
C ASP A 28 -15.31 -1.22 -7.05
N THR A 29 -15.74 0.04 -6.96
CA THR A 29 -14.91 1.14 -6.45
C THR A 29 -14.61 0.96 -4.96
N ALA A 30 -15.59 0.55 -4.16
CA ALA A 30 -15.41 0.26 -2.74
C ALA A 30 -14.46 -0.92 -2.54
N ILE A 31 -14.63 -2.01 -3.32
CA ILE A 31 -13.74 -3.16 -3.33
C ILE A 31 -12.32 -2.74 -3.68
N PHE A 32 -12.14 -1.91 -4.72
CA PHE A 32 -10.83 -1.41 -5.12
C PHE A 32 -10.17 -0.57 -4.02
N ILE A 33 -10.90 0.37 -3.41
CA ILE A 33 -10.38 1.18 -2.30
C ILE A 33 -9.98 0.29 -1.13
N ASN A 34 -10.77 -0.72 -0.79
CA ASN A 34 -10.44 -1.65 0.29
C ASN A 34 -9.16 -2.46 0.00
N LYS A 35 -8.94 -2.86 -1.26
CA LYS A 35 -7.68 -3.51 -1.68
C LYS A 35 -6.48 -2.58 -1.52
N VAL A 36 -6.60 -1.31 -1.93
CA VAL A 36 -5.54 -0.30 -1.76
C VAL A 36 -5.25 -0.05 -0.28
N LEU A 37 -6.30 0.07 0.55
CA LEU A 37 -6.18 0.27 1.99
C LEU A 37 -5.47 -0.88 2.68
N THR A 38 -5.92 -2.11 2.41
CA THR A 38 -5.34 -3.33 2.99
C THR A 38 -3.87 -3.44 2.61
N TRP A 39 -3.55 -3.29 1.32
CA TRP A 39 -2.17 -3.28 0.83
C TRP A 39 -1.30 -2.22 1.52
N TRP A 40 -1.81 -0.99 1.63
CA TRP A 40 -1.08 0.11 2.26
C TRP A 40 -0.86 -0.10 3.76
N LYS A 41 -1.86 -0.61 4.49
CA LYS A 41 -1.76 -0.91 5.93
C LYS A 41 -0.61 -1.88 6.22
N ILE A 42 -0.50 -2.94 5.43
CA ILE A 42 0.55 -3.95 5.58
C ILE A 42 1.93 -3.35 5.24
N LEU A 43 2.04 -2.60 4.14
CA LEU A 43 3.33 -2.03 3.71
C LEU A 43 3.85 -0.91 4.62
N ASN A 44 2.95 -0.16 5.26
CA ASN A 44 3.33 1.03 6.02
C ASN A 44 3.59 0.74 7.52
N VAL A 45 3.88 -0.52 7.88
CA VAL A 45 4.23 -0.89 9.26
C VAL A 45 5.65 -0.44 9.59
N LYS A 46 5.77 0.59 10.43
CA LYS A 46 7.05 1.22 10.81
C LYS A 46 7.53 0.86 12.22
N SER A 47 6.75 0.13 13.00
CA SER A 47 7.11 -0.30 14.36
C SER A 47 6.48 -1.63 14.70
N GLN A 48 7.11 -2.39 15.58
CA GLN A 48 6.61 -3.68 16.05
C GLN A 48 5.21 -3.64 16.66
N TYR A 49 4.85 -2.56 17.37
CA TYR A 49 3.59 -2.43 18.11
C TYR A 49 2.54 -1.56 17.39
N MET A 50 2.59 -1.50 16.06
CA MET A 50 1.67 -0.64 15.30
C MET A 50 0.24 -1.19 15.32
N ASP A 51 0.09 -2.51 15.21
CA ASP A 51 -1.15 -3.25 15.38
C ASP A 51 -1.85 -2.98 16.71
N VAL A 52 -1.11 -2.99 17.82
CA VAL A 52 -1.67 -2.72 19.15
C VAL A 52 -2.17 -1.28 19.24
N ARG A 53 -1.38 -0.32 18.75
CA ARG A 53 -1.75 1.11 18.78
C ARG A 53 -2.92 1.45 17.88
N GLN A 54 -3.05 0.76 16.75
CA GLN A 54 -4.12 0.99 15.77
C GLN A 54 -5.31 0.04 15.95
N ASN A 55 -5.20 -0.94 16.84
CA ASN A 55 -6.13 -2.05 17.00
C ASN A 55 -6.44 -2.76 15.65
N ASP A 56 -5.39 -3.07 14.89
CA ASP A 56 -5.50 -3.60 13.52
C ASP A 56 -4.40 -4.62 13.23
N HIS A 57 -4.76 -5.90 13.18
CA HIS A 57 -3.84 -7.02 12.95
C HIS A 57 -3.09 -6.94 11.60
N LEU A 58 -3.66 -6.27 10.59
CA LEU A 58 -2.98 -6.08 9.31
C LEU A 58 -1.69 -5.28 9.46
N GLN A 59 -1.59 -4.49 10.53
CA GLN A 59 -0.46 -3.61 10.81
C GLN A 59 0.56 -4.21 11.79
N ALA A 60 0.51 -5.51 12.07
CA ALA A 60 1.52 -6.17 12.90
C ALA A 60 2.85 -6.31 12.14
N ALA A 61 3.96 -6.48 12.84
CA ALA A 61 5.21 -6.89 12.18
C ALA A 61 5.03 -8.25 11.47
N ILE A 62 5.71 -8.47 10.35
CA ILE A 62 5.70 -9.79 9.70
C ILE A 62 6.72 -10.66 10.42
N GLY A 63 6.28 -11.73 11.10
CA GLY A 63 7.17 -12.66 11.81
C GLY A 63 7.29 -14.05 11.15
N ASP A 64 6.44 -14.33 10.17
CA ASP A 64 6.38 -15.64 9.49
C ASP A 64 6.64 -15.45 7.98
N PRO A 65 7.59 -16.18 7.36
CA PRO A 65 7.80 -16.12 5.91
C PRO A 65 6.58 -16.60 5.07
N ASN A 66 5.63 -17.31 5.70
CA ASN A 66 4.38 -17.77 5.08
C ASN A 66 3.16 -16.95 5.50
N ASP A 67 3.36 -15.78 6.12
CA ASP A 67 2.27 -14.89 6.53
C ASP A 67 1.35 -14.53 5.35
N GLU A 68 0.05 -14.70 5.52
CA GLU A 68 -0.98 -14.45 4.49
C GLU A 68 -0.99 -13.00 3.98
N ARG A 69 -0.48 -12.07 4.79
CA ARG A 69 -0.35 -10.67 4.40
C ARG A 69 0.68 -10.49 3.28
N LEU A 70 1.66 -11.39 3.17
CA LEU A 70 2.60 -11.40 2.05
C LEU A 70 1.90 -11.80 0.73
N GLU A 71 1.00 -12.78 0.78
CA GLU A 71 0.17 -13.15 -0.38
C GLU A 71 -0.77 -12.01 -0.77
N THR A 72 -1.29 -11.26 0.21
CA THR A 72 -2.08 -10.05 -0.05
C THR A 72 -1.28 -9.00 -0.84
N ILE A 73 0.00 -8.81 -0.52
CA ILE A 73 0.91 -7.92 -1.26
C ILE A 73 1.13 -8.44 -2.70
N LEU A 74 1.41 -9.73 -2.87
CA LEU A 74 1.60 -10.33 -4.20
C LEU A 74 0.35 -10.19 -5.07
N ASN A 75 -0.82 -10.48 -4.51
CA ASN A 75 -2.11 -10.35 -5.18
C ASN A 75 -2.38 -8.91 -5.63
N PHE A 76 -2.03 -7.91 -4.83
CA PHE A 76 -2.12 -6.52 -5.23
C PHE A 76 -1.19 -6.18 -6.40
N GLY A 77 0.05 -6.69 -6.37
CA GLY A 77 0.99 -6.57 -7.49
C GLY A 77 0.47 -7.18 -8.79
N ASN A 78 -0.12 -8.37 -8.71
CA ASN A 78 -0.74 -9.05 -9.86
C ASN A 78 -1.95 -8.27 -10.40
N MET A 79 -2.81 -7.77 -9.51
CA MET A 79 -3.93 -6.90 -9.88
C MET A 79 -3.43 -5.66 -10.64
N ALA A 80 -2.35 -5.02 -10.18
CA ALA A 80 -1.78 -3.85 -10.85
C ALA A 80 -1.33 -4.17 -12.29
N LEU A 81 -0.72 -5.34 -12.54
CA LEU A 81 -0.40 -5.79 -13.90
C LEU A 81 -1.65 -6.01 -14.75
N GLN A 82 -2.71 -6.60 -14.19
CA GLN A 82 -3.97 -6.80 -14.91
C GLN A 82 -4.64 -5.46 -15.27
N MET A 83 -4.42 -4.42 -14.46
CA MET A 83 -4.87 -3.06 -14.72
C MET A 83 -3.99 -2.28 -15.70
N ALA A 84 -2.88 -2.85 -16.18
CA ALA A 84 -2.02 -2.22 -17.17
C ALA A 84 -2.80 -1.98 -18.47
N GLY A 85 -2.98 -0.71 -18.85
CA GLY A 85 -3.72 -0.37 -20.04
C GLY A 85 -3.12 -0.95 -21.31
N LYS A 86 -3.98 -1.44 -22.21
CA LYS A 86 -3.61 -1.67 -23.62
C LYS A 86 -3.56 -0.31 -24.33
N GLN A 87 -2.81 -0.19 -25.43
CA GLN A 87 -2.69 1.07 -26.18
C GLN A 87 -4.09 1.67 -26.48
N GLY A 88 -4.36 2.91 -26.04
CA GLY A 88 -5.67 3.57 -26.20
C GLY A 88 -5.95 4.70 -25.20
N LYS A 89 -7.18 5.26 -25.23
CA LYS A 89 -7.64 6.29 -24.27
C LYS A 89 -7.72 5.69 -22.86
N ARG A 90 -6.99 6.28 -21.91
CA ARG A 90 -6.94 5.85 -20.49
C ARG A 90 -8.29 6.07 -19.81
N GLN A 91 -9.08 5.01 -19.66
CA GLN A 91 -10.17 4.95 -18.70
C GLN A 91 -9.96 3.75 -17.80
N LYS A 92 -9.98 3.95 -16.47
CA LYS A 92 -9.86 2.89 -15.45
C LYS A 92 -8.61 1.99 -15.59
N GLN A 93 -7.49 2.54 -16.04
CA GLN A 93 -6.26 1.79 -16.32
C GLN A 93 -5.02 2.47 -15.72
N LEU A 94 -4.05 1.65 -15.31
CA LEU A 94 -2.71 2.11 -14.97
C LEU A 94 -1.86 2.24 -16.23
N THR A 95 -0.85 3.11 -16.19
CA THR A 95 0.21 3.06 -17.20
C THR A 95 0.97 1.75 -17.07
N ARG A 96 1.56 1.27 -18.17
CA ARG A 96 2.37 0.04 -18.16
C ARG A 96 3.52 0.16 -17.16
N ASP A 97 4.20 1.31 -17.13
CA ASP A 97 5.33 1.56 -16.23
C ASP A 97 4.89 1.55 -14.76
N THR A 98 3.77 2.20 -14.43
CA THR A 98 3.24 2.20 -13.05
C THR A 98 2.80 0.80 -12.62
N ALA A 99 2.11 0.06 -13.49
CA ALA A 99 1.70 -1.31 -13.22
C ALA A 99 2.90 -2.23 -12.97
N GLN A 100 3.92 -2.15 -13.83
CA GLN A 100 5.16 -2.92 -13.67
C GLN A 100 5.93 -2.52 -12.42
N ALA A 101 6.03 -1.22 -12.12
CA ALA A 101 6.68 -0.74 -10.91
C ALA A 101 6.00 -1.28 -9.64
N ILE A 102 4.67 -1.25 -9.56
CA ILE A 102 3.92 -1.80 -8.43
C ILE A 102 4.16 -3.31 -8.32
N PHE A 103 4.09 -4.04 -9.43
CA PHE A 103 4.32 -5.48 -9.44
C PHE A 103 5.71 -5.86 -8.96
N HIS A 104 6.75 -5.24 -9.51
CA HIS A 104 8.14 -5.51 -9.12
C HIS A 104 8.40 -5.11 -7.68
N THR A 105 7.83 -3.98 -7.21
CA THR A 105 7.93 -3.57 -5.81
C THR A 105 7.31 -4.59 -4.87
N CYS A 106 6.10 -5.07 -5.18
CA CYS A 106 5.41 -6.07 -4.36
C CYS A 106 6.21 -7.39 -4.29
N ASN A 107 6.67 -7.90 -5.43
CA ASN A 107 7.47 -9.14 -5.49
C ASN A 107 8.82 -8.98 -4.79
N GLY A 108 9.51 -7.86 -4.99
CA GLY A 108 10.80 -7.57 -4.37
C GLY A 108 10.69 -7.48 -2.85
N LEU A 109 9.68 -6.76 -2.33
CA LEU A 109 9.43 -6.63 -0.90
C LEU A 109 9.13 -7.97 -0.24
N VAL A 110 8.26 -8.79 -0.85
CA VAL A 110 7.91 -10.12 -0.32
C VAL A 110 9.13 -11.04 -0.35
N SER A 111 9.89 -11.05 -1.44
CA SER A 111 11.10 -11.88 -1.55
C SER A 111 12.15 -11.49 -0.52
N LEU A 112 12.39 -10.20 -0.34
CA LEU A 112 13.31 -9.67 0.67
C LEU A 112 12.84 -10.01 2.09
N CYS A 113 11.55 -9.81 2.38
CA CYS A 113 10.97 -10.12 3.68
C CYS A 113 11.14 -11.60 4.04
N ARG A 114 10.77 -12.50 3.13
CA ARG A 114 10.97 -13.96 3.30
C ARG A 114 12.43 -14.30 3.54
N HIS A 115 13.33 -13.73 2.74
CA HIS A 115 14.77 -13.97 2.90
C HIS A 115 15.29 -13.53 4.27
N LEU A 116 14.90 -12.34 4.75
CA LEU A 116 15.33 -11.84 6.07
C LEU A 116 14.80 -12.70 7.22
N LEU A 117 13.55 -13.15 7.13
CA LEU A 117 12.93 -14.02 8.14
C LEU A 117 13.56 -15.41 8.20
N LEU A 118 13.95 -15.96 7.05
CA LEU A 118 14.59 -17.28 6.99
C LEU A 118 16.07 -17.26 7.42
N THR A 119 16.72 -16.09 7.41
CA THR A 119 18.18 -16.00 7.62
C THR A 119 18.58 -15.38 8.93
N SER A 120 17.95 -14.29 9.36
CA SER A 120 18.58 -13.39 10.33
C SER A 120 17.62 -12.60 11.23
N HIS A 121 16.35 -12.44 10.85
CA HIS A 121 15.42 -11.56 11.54
C HIS A 121 14.23 -12.35 12.11
N GLN A 122 13.85 -12.06 13.35
CA GLN A 122 12.63 -12.63 13.96
C GLN A 122 11.35 -11.98 13.40
N TYR A 123 11.46 -10.75 12.90
CA TYR A 123 10.38 -10.03 12.27
C TYR A 123 10.91 -8.99 11.28
N VAL A 124 10.04 -8.56 10.36
CA VAL A 124 10.34 -7.52 9.37
C VAL A 124 9.26 -6.44 9.42
N LEU A 125 9.71 -5.18 9.37
CA LEU A 125 8.87 -3.98 9.31
C LEU A 125 8.93 -3.41 7.90
N LEU A 126 7.96 -3.74 7.05
CA LEU A 126 7.99 -3.38 5.62
C LEU A 126 8.07 -1.86 5.37
N GLY A 127 7.56 -1.05 6.30
CA GLY A 127 7.59 0.41 6.20
C GLY A 127 9.01 1.00 6.28
N GLN A 128 10.00 0.23 6.75
CA GLN A 128 11.40 0.62 6.80
C GLN A 128 12.08 0.59 5.43
N PHE A 129 11.50 -0.08 4.42
CA PHE A 129 12.02 -0.11 3.05
C PHE A 129 11.59 1.09 2.20
N SER A 130 10.82 2.02 2.78
CA SER A 130 10.41 3.26 2.10
C SER A 130 11.53 4.31 2.10
N THR A 131 11.48 5.22 1.12
CA THR A 131 12.39 6.37 1.05
C THR A 131 11.94 7.55 1.91
N ASP A 132 10.85 7.42 2.67
CA ASP A 132 10.31 8.48 3.53
C ASP A 132 11.36 9.09 4.48
N PRO A 133 12.22 8.31 5.17
CA PRO A 133 13.23 8.89 6.05
C PRO A 133 14.21 9.79 5.29
N LEU A 134 14.63 9.38 4.10
CA LEU A 134 15.54 10.13 3.25
C LEU A 134 14.89 11.41 2.72
N VAL A 135 13.62 11.36 2.31
CA VAL A 135 12.84 12.55 1.90
C VAL A 135 12.66 13.52 3.06
N LYS A 136 12.49 13.02 4.29
CA LYS A 136 12.40 13.84 5.51
C LYS A 136 13.71 14.58 5.76
N GLU A 137 14.86 13.93 5.64
CA GLU A 137 16.16 14.59 5.80
C GLU A 137 16.39 15.66 4.73
N PHE A 138 16.10 15.38 3.46
CA PHE A 138 16.18 16.40 2.41
C PHE A 138 15.24 17.59 2.63
N SER A 139 14.11 17.38 3.31
CA SER A 139 13.18 18.46 3.63
C SER A 139 13.75 19.41 4.69
N LYS A 140 14.53 18.89 5.65
CA LYS A 140 15.24 19.73 6.63
C LYS A 140 16.31 20.58 5.96
N LEU A 141 17.12 19.96 5.10
CA LEU A 141 18.20 20.66 4.37
C LEU A 141 17.67 21.84 3.56
N ARG A 142 16.55 21.67 2.84
CA ARG A 142 15.92 22.77 2.09
C ARG A 142 15.42 23.91 2.99
N GLN A 143 14.94 23.60 4.19
CA GLN A 143 14.46 24.63 5.12
C GLN A 143 15.61 25.44 5.71
N GLU A 144 16.76 24.80 5.95
CA GLU A 144 17.97 25.44 6.47
C GLU A 144 18.63 26.36 5.41
N GLU A 145 18.64 25.96 4.14
CA GLU A 145 19.15 26.79 3.02
C GLU A 145 18.34 28.07 2.78
N HIS A 146 17.08 28.14 3.22
CA HIS A 146 16.24 29.34 3.10
C HIS A 146 16.35 30.30 4.30
N ILE A 147 17.20 29.99 5.29
CA ILE A 147 17.43 30.80 6.51
C ILE A 147 18.79 31.53 6.44
N LEU A 148 19.60 31.28 5.41
CA LEU A 148 20.84 32.03 5.07
C LEU A 148 20.59 33.03 3.94
#